data_AF-A0A6L4ZJ93-F1
#
_entry.id   AF-A0A6L4ZJ93-F1
#
_cell.length_a   1.000
_cell.length_b   1.000
_cell.length_c   1.000
_cell.angle_alpha   90.00
_cell.angle_beta   90.00
_cell.angle_gamma   90.00
#
_symmetry.space_group_name_H-M   'P 1'
#
loop_
_entity.id
_entity.type
_entity.pdbx_description
1 polymer ?
#
loop_
_entity_poly.entity_id
_entity_poly.type
_entity_poly.pdbx_seq_one_letter_code
_entity_poly.pdbx_strand_id
1 'polypeptide(L)'
;YPSSEMKIKKESFALRCEVCHQVDCFDPTKNYCSRCQFVPHKQTKKINISRVSYLVYLLLNLSITTISYGLLQTFHPILIHESTFLFFFPMTVITTSLFLFNYKYLANKATLVRQIRVFYSTFFIALLLYGMYICFSVQLPHITLKKTIDSIVFFEYMSLGLGHIFGLPVLIFMIFINTCLKKFLYGELQTTQNKFAIKR
;
A
#
# COMPACT_ATOMS: atom_id res chain seq x y z
N TYR A 1 2.83 46.40 21.05
CA TYR A 1 3.73 45.35 20.56
C TYR A 1 3.79 45.43 19.04
N PRO A 2 4.93 45.79 18.43
CA PRO A 2 5.05 45.83 16.98
C PRO A 2 5.16 44.39 16.46
N SER A 3 4.37 44.07 15.42
CA SER A 3 4.36 42.79 14.73
C SER A 3 5.68 42.57 13.99
N SER A 4 6.45 41.58 14.42
CA SER A 4 7.70 41.18 13.77
C SER A 4 7.43 40.65 12.36
N GLU A 5 7.80 41.43 11.34
CA GLU A 5 7.76 41.05 9.93
C GLU A 5 8.68 39.85 9.66
N MET A 6 8.09 38.77 9.15
CA MET A 6 8.80 37.54 8.83
C MET A 6 9.62 37.73 7.54
N LYS A 7 10.94 37.94 7.67
CA LYS A 7 11.86 38.03 6.51
C LYS A 7 12.10 36.64 5.92
N ILE A 8 11.59 36.40 4.72
CA ILE A 8 11.88 35.19 3.94
C ILE A 8 13.35 35.23 3.51
N LYS A 9 14.15 34.25 3.97
CA LYS A 9 15.52 34.04 3.47
C LYS A 9 15.42 33.53 2.03
N LYS A 10 15.91 34.32 1.07
CA LYS A 10 16.19 33.83 -0.29
C LYS A 10 17.25 32.74 -0.18
N GLU A 11 16.90 31.51 -0.56
CA GLU A 11 17.87 30.44 -0.72
C GLU A 11 18.83 30.83 -1.87
N SER A 12 20.14 30.84 -1.58
CA SER A 12 21.16 31.06 -2.59
C SER A 12 21.32 29.80 -3.44
N PHE A 13 21.51 29.96 -4.75
CA PHE A 13 21.85 28.86 -5.64
C PHE A 13 23.04 28.06 -5.10
N ALA A 14 23.03 26.74 -5.33
CA ALA A 14 24.17 25.90 -4.98
C ALA A 14 25.42 26.44 -5.66
N LEU A 15 26.48 26.72 -4.90
CA LEU A 15 27.75 27.22 -5.43
C LEU A 15 28.70 26.10 -5.87
N ARG A 16 28.30 24.83 -5.72
CA ARG A 16 29.13 23.66 -6.01
C ARG A 16 28.29 22.54 -6.61
N CYS A 17 28.92 21.68 -7.40
CA CYS A 17 28.26 20.51 -7.97
C CYS A 17 27.79 19.55 -6.85
N GLU A 18 26.56 19.04 -6.91
CA GLU A 18 26.06 18.07 -5.91
C GLU A 18 26.72 16.68 -6.01
N VAL A 19 27.37 16.37 -7.14
CA VAL A 19 27.97 15.05 -7.41
C VAL A 19 29.44 15.01 -6.99
N CYS A 20 30.24 15.97 -7.44
CA CYS A 20 31.67 16.01 -7.13
C CYS A 20 32.04 17.02 -6.02
N HIS A 21 31.09 17.85 -5.59
CA HIS A 21 31.27 18.92 -4.59
C HIS A 21 32.33 19.98 -4.95
N GLN A 22 32.83 20.01 -6.18
CA GLN A 22 33.78 21.00 -6.69
C GLN A 22 33.04 22.25 -7.20
N VAL A 23 33.64 23.42 -7.00
CA VAL A 23 33.14 24.73 -7.44
C VAL A 23 33.68 25.07 -8.83
N ASP A 24 34.96 24.78 -9.07
CA ASP A 24 35.76 25.24 -10.21
C ASP A 24 35.24 24.77 -11.57
N CYS A 25 34.48 23.68 -11.57
CA CYS A 25 33.94 23.04 -12.77
C CYS A 25 32.41 23.04 -12.81
N PHE A 26 31.76 23.80 -11.92
CA PHE A 26 30.32 23.90 -11.82
C PHE A 26 29.83 25.28 -12.29
N ASP A 27 28.93 25.29 -13.26
CA ASP A 27 28.22 26.49 -13.72
C ASP A 27 26.88 26.58 -12.97
N PRO A 28 26.75 27.47 -11.95
CA PRO A 28 25.53 27.60 -11.15
C PRO A 28 24.35 28.17 -11.95
N THR A 29 24.61 28.85 -13.07
CA THR A 29 23.56 29.41 -13.94
C THR A 29 22.87 28.31 -14.73
N LYS A 30 23.63 27.30 -15.16
CA LYS A 30 23.14 26.15 -15.94
C LYS A 30 22.88 24.91 -15.09
N ASN A 31 23.22 24.94 -13.80
CA ASN A 31 23.23 23.78 -12.91
C ASN A 31 23.98 22.58 -13.55
N TYR A 32 25.16 22.86 -14.12
CA TYR A 32 25.91 21.92 -14.96
C TYR A 32 27.35 21.80 -14.48
N CYS A 33 27.90 20.59 -14.46
CA CYS A 33 29.31 20.34 -14.13
C CYS A 33 30.03 19.65 -15.29
N SER A 34 31.09 20.27 -15.79
CA SER A 34 31.88 19.72 -16.92
C SER A 34 32.57 18.40 -16.58
N ARG A 35 32.88 18.17 -15.31
CA ARG A 35 33.47 16.92 -14.81
C ARG A 35 32.45 15.81 -14.65
N CYS A 36 31.23 16.15 -14.25
CA CYS A 36 30.15 15.18 -14.03
C CYS A 36 29.26 14.97 -15.25
N GLN A 37 29.50 15.67 -16.36
CA GLN A 37 28.67 15.53 -17.58
C GLN A 37 28.58 14.09 -18.12
N PHE A 38 29.62 13.29 -17.87
CA PHE A 38 29.68 11.89 -18.29
C PHE A 38 29.23 10.92 -17.20
N VAL A 39 29.04 11.40 -15.97
CA VAL A 39 28.35 10.61 -14.96
C VAL A 39 26.89 10.62 -15.41
N PRO A 40 26.30 9.47 -15.76
CA PRO A 40 24.88 9.42 -16.07
C PRO A 40 24.16 9.92 -14.83
N HIS A 41 23.77 11.20 -14.86
CA HIS A 41 22.94 11.77 -13.81
C HIS A 41 21.73 10.86 -13.80
N LYS A 42 21.53 10.19 -12.67
CA LYS A 42 20.34 9.39 -12.41
C LYS A 42 19.22 10.42 -12.33
N GLN A 43 18.79 10.91 -13.49
CA GLN A 43 17.62 11.74 -13.65
C GLN A 43 16.53 10.87 -13.10
N THR A 44 16.14 11.13 -11.86
CA THR A 44 14.95 10.55 -11.28
C THR A 44 13.83 11.14 -12.09
N LYS A 45 13.55 10.52 -13.25
CA LYS A 45 12.45 10.89 -14.11
C LYS A 45 11.26 10.80 -13.21
N LYS A 46 10.74 11.96 -12.81
CA LYS A 46 9.63 12.06 -11.88
C LYS A 46 8.48 11.39 -12.62
N ILE A 47 8.21 10.14 -12.28
CA ILE A 47 7.19 9.34 -12.94
C ILE A 47 5.89 10.04 -12.60
N ASN A 48 5.40 10.86 -13.52
CA ASN A 48 4.08 11.44 -13.42
C ASN A 48 3.11 10.31 -13.68
N ILE A 49 2.78 9.58 -12.61
CA ILE A 49 1.73 8.57 -12.63
C ILE A 49 0.47 9.31 -13.07
N SER A 50 0.00 9.00 -14.27
CA SER A 50 -1.22 9.60 -14.79
C SER A 50 -2.36 9.29 -13.83
N ARG A 51 -3.26 10.26 -13.60
CA ARG A 51 -4.47 10.03 -12.78
C ARG A 51 -5.27 8.82 -13.29
N VAL A 52 -5.21 8.57 -14.60
CA VAL A 52 -5.83 7.43 -15.28
C VAL A 52 -5.25 6.09 -14.80
N SER A 53 -3.93 5.97 -14.73
CA SER A 53 -3.27 4.74 -14.25
C SER A 53 -3.66 4.40 -12.80
N TYR A 54 -3.86 5.42 -11.96
CA TYR A 54 -4.33 5.22 -10.58
C TYR A 54 -5.79 4.75 -10.52
N LEU A 55 -6.66 5.35 -11.33
CA LEU A 55 -8.07 4.96 -11.40
C LEU A 55 -8.21 3.50 -11.85
N VAL A 56 -7.46 3.09 -12.89
CA VAL A 56 -7.45 1.70 -13.37
C VAL A 56 -7.00 0.74 -12.27
N TYR A 57 -5.95 1.09 -11.53
CA TYR A 57 -5.46 0.29 -10.41
C TYR A 57 -6.50 0.15 -9.29
N LEU A 58 -7.18 1.24 -8.93
CA LEU A 58 -8.26 1.25 -7.94
C LEU A 58 -9.42 0.35 -8.35
N LEU A 59 -9.90 0.50 -9.59
CA LEU A 59 -11.00 -0.30 -10.14
C LEU A 59 -10.66 -1.79 -10.20
N LEU A 60 -9.42 -2.14 -10.56
CA LEU A 60 -8.96 -3.52 -10.61
C LEU A 60 -8.91 -4.16 -9.21
N ASN A 61 -8.41 -3.46 -8.20
CA ASN A 61 -8.37 -4.00 -6.84
C ASN A 61 -9.78 -4.12 -6.24
N LEU A 62 -10.68 -3.18 -6.56
CA LEU A 62 -12.08 -3.25 -6.17
C LEU A 62 -12.77 -4.46 -6.83
N SER A 63 -12.56 -4.67 -8.14
CA SER A 63 -13.18 -5.80 -8.84
C SER A 63 -12.67 -7.15 -8.32
N ILE A 64 -11.37 -7.29 -8.06
CA ILE A 64 -10.80 -8.50 -7.44
C ILE A 64 -11.45 -8.76 -6.09
N THR A 65 -11.56 -7.73 -5.24
CA THR A 65 -12.16 -7.87 -3.90
C THR A 65 -13.62 -8.30 -3.98
N THR A 66 -14.39 -7.71 -4.89
CA THR A 66 -15.80 -8.07 -5.11
C THR A 66 -15.95 -9.51 -5.62
N ILE A 67 -15.09 -9.94 -6.56
CA ILE A 67 -15.11 -11.31 -7.08
C ILE A 67 -14.74 -12.31 -5.98
N SER A 68 -13.67 -12.04 -5.23
CA SER A 68 -13.26 -12.90 -4.10
C SER A 68 -14.37 -13.04 -3.06
N TYR A 69 -15.11 -11.96 -2.79
CA TYR A 69 -16.27 -11.99 -1.92
C TYR A 69 -17.42 -12.85 -2.48
N GLY A 70 -17.76 -12.68 -3.76
CA GLY A 70 -18.80 -13.50 -4.40
C GLY A 70 -18.46 -15.00 -4.43
N LEU A 71 -17.18 -15.33 -4.65
CA LEU A 71 -16.70 -16.71 -4.57
C LEU A 71 -16.83 -17.25 -3.15
N LEU A 72 -16.41 -16.48 -2.14
CA LEU A 72 -16.53 -16.88 -0.73
C LEU A 72 -17.99 -17.15 -0.34
N GLN A 73 -18.93 -16.30 -0.78
CA GLN A 73 -20.36 -16.53 -0.60
C GLN A 73 -20.84 -17.83 -1.26
N THR A 74 -20.34 -18.12 -2.46
CA THR A 74 -20.71 -19.34 -3.19
C THR A 74 -20.20 -20.60 -2.49
N PHE A 75 -18.98 -20.57 -1.96
CA PHE A 75 -18.38 -21.72 -1.26
C PHE A 75 -18.92 -21.90 0.16
N HIS A 76 -19.39 -20.83 0.80
CA HIS A 76 -19.85 -20.86 2.19
C HIS A 76 -21.19 -20.12 2.38
N PRO A 77 -22.31 -20.68 1.88
CA PRO A 77 -23.63 -20.04 1.98
C PRO A 77 -24.10 -19.83 3.42
N ILE A 78 -23.59 -20.63 4.37
CA ILE A 78 -23.86 -20.47 5.82
C ILE A 78 -23.46 -19.08 6.32
N LEU A 79 -22.41 -18.48 5.74
CA LEU A 79 -21.94 -17.14 6.11
C LEU A 79 -22.89 -16.03 5.67
N ILE A 80 -23.77 -16.27 4.70
CA ILE A 80 -24.69 -15.25 4.16
C ILE A 80 -25.82 -14.92 5.14
N HIS A 81 -26.22 -15.90 5.95
CA HIS A 81 -27.31 -15.74 6.93
C HIS A 81 -26.86 -15.05 8.22
N GLU A 82 -25.56 -14.96 8.45
CA GLU A 82 -24.98 -14.27 9.59
C GLU A 82 -24.96 -12.76 9.34
N SER A 83 -25.78 -12.03 10.09
CA SER A 83 -25.81 -10.54 10.05
C SER A 83 -24.43 -9.91 10.28
N THR A 84 -23.52 -10.64 10.97
CA THR A 84 -22.13 -10.27 11.19
C THR A 84 -21.31 -10.22 9.90
N PHE A 85 -21.59 -11.11 8.94
CA PHE A 85 -20.89 -11.18 7.66
C PHE A 85 -21.19 -9.99 6.75
N LEU A 86 -22.38 -9.40 6.91
CA LEU A 86 -22.80 -8.18 6.22
C LEU A 86 -21.93 -6.96 6.58
N PHE A 87 -21.29 -6.98 7.76
CA PHE A 87 -20.33 -5.94 8.18
C PHE A 87 -18.90 -6.22 7.72
N PHE A 88 -18.57 -7.47 7.40
CA PHE A 88 -17.23 -7.84 6.94
C PHE A 88 -16.91 -7.15 5.61
N PHE A 89 -17.79 -7.24 4.61
CA PHE A 89 -17.56 -6.67 3.29
C PHE A 89 -17.34 -5.13 3.28
N PRO A 90 -18.18 -4.31 3.93
CA PRO A 90 -17.91 -2.88 4.09
C PRO A 90 -16.56 -2.61 4.75
N MET A 91 -16.19 -3.38 5.77
CA MET A 91 -14.90 -3.21 6.45
C MET A 91 -13.73 -3.53 5.52
N THR A 92 -13.78 -4.62 4.74
CA THR A 92 -12.73 -4.94 3.76
C THR A 92 -12.62 -3.87 2.68
N VAL A 93 -13.76 -3.35 2.20
CA VAL A 93 -13.81 -2.26 1.21
C VAL A 93 -13.23 -0.97 1.79
N ILE A 94 -13.58 -0.60 3.03
CA ILE A 94 -13.05 0.59 3.71
C ILE A 94 -11.53 0.45 3.92
N THR A 95 -11.07 -0.69 4.42
CA THR A 95 -9.64 -0.93 4.70
C THR A 95 -8.82 -0.90 3.41
N THR A 96 -9.34 -1.54 2.35
CA THR A 96 -8.71 -1.52 1.02
C THR A 96 -8.69 -0.12 0.44
N SER A 97 -9.78 0.64 0.58
CA SER A 97 -9.87 2.03 0.09
C SER A 97 -8.91 2.96 0.84
N LEU A 98 -8.82 2.83 2.17
CA LEU A 98 -7.86 3.56 3.00
C LEU A 98 -6.43 3.22 2.61
N PHE A 99 -6.12 1.94 2.37
CA PHE A 99 -4.80 1.56 1.89
C PHE A 99 -4.48 2.18 0.54
N LEU A 100 -5.40 2.14 -0.42
CA LEU A 100 -5.21 2.70 -1.75
C LEU A 100 -5.01 4.22 -1.70
N PHE A 101 -5.77 4.93 -0.86
CA PHE A 101 -5.59 6.35 -0.61
C PHE A 101 -4.19 6.65 -0.05
N ASN A 102 -3.75 5.85 0.93
CA ASN A 102 -2.42 5.98 1.53
C ASN A 102 -1.29 5.48 0.62
N TYR A 103 -1.57 4.63 -0.38
CA TYR A 103 -0.59 4.06 -1.28
C TYR A 103 0.16 5.15 -2.04
N LYS A 104 -0.50 6.25 -2.43
CA LYS A 104 0.17 7.39 -3.07
C LYS A 104 1.20 8.07 -2.16
N TYR A 105 0.89 8.19 -0.87
CA TYR A 105 1.80 8.75 0.13
C TYR A 105 2.98 7.80 0.39
N LEU A 106 2.68 6.51 0.48
CA LEU A 106 3.65 5.43 0.69
C LEU A 106 4.57 5.21 -0.53
N ALA A 107 4.06 5.35 -1.76
CA ALA A 107 4.81 5.14 -3.00
C ALA A 107 5.96 6.15 -3.18
N ASN A 108 5.79 7.37 -2.66
CA ASN A 108 6.80 8.42 -2.81
C ASN A 108 7.91 8.36 -1.73
N LYS A 109 7.71 7.65 -0.63
CA LYS A 109 8.64 7.73 0.53
C LYS A 109 9.06 6.38 1.13
N ALA A 110 8.38 5.28 0.80
CA ALA A 110 8.58 4.00 1.48
C ALA A 110 9.07 2.91 0.54
N THR A 111 9.98 2.06 1.05
CA THR A 111 10.38 0.81 0.40
C THR A 111 9.18 -0.13 0.31
N LEU A 112 9.15 -0.99 -0.72
CA LEU A 112 8.09 -1.99 -0.94
C LEU A 112 7.75 -2.79 0.34
N VAL A 113 8.79 -3.20 1.08
CA VAL A 113 8.66 -3.93 2.35
C VAL A 113 7.86 -3.15 3.39
N ARG A 114 8.06 -1.83 3.49
CA ARG A 114 7.32 -0.98 4.43
C ARG A 114 5.87 -0.81 4.00
N GLN A 115 5.58 -0.78 2.70
CA GLN A 115 4.21 -0.72 2.18
C GLN A 115 3.43 -2.00 2.51
N ILE A 116 4.05 -3.16 2.28
CA ILE A 116 3.49 -4.47 2.63
C ILE A 116 3.24 -4.56 4.14
N ARG A 117 4.19 -4.11 4.97
CA ARG A 117 4.04 -4.13 6.43
C ARG A 117 2.87 -3.27 6.90
N VAL A 118 2.72 -2.06 6.36
CA VAL A 118 1.59 -1.17 6.70
C VAL A 118 0.27 -1.82 6.29
N PHE A 119 0.17 -2.35 5.06
CA PHE A 119 -1.03 -3.06 4.59
C PHE A 119 -1.44 -4.19 5.51
N TYR A 120 -0.52 -5.12 5.79
CA TYR A 120 -0.75 -6.26 6.67
C TYR A 120 -1.15 -5.83 8.07
N SER A 121 -0.53 -4.76 8.60
CA SER A 121 -0.88 -4.25 9.93
C SER A 121 -2.31 -3.70 9.95
N THR A 122 -2.71 -2.90 8.95
CA THR A 122 -4.09 -2.42 8.84
C THR A 122 -5.10 -3.54 8.65
N PHE A 123 -4.78 -4.54 7.83
CA PHE A 123 -5.65 -5.71 7.62
C PHE A 123 -5.79 -6.52 8.92
N PHE A 124 -4.68 -6.78 9.61
CA PHE A 124 -4.67 -7.51 10.88
C PHE A 124 -5.45 -6.77 11.96
N ILE A 125 -5.29 -5.44 12.07
CA ILE A 125 -6.09 -4.62 12.99
C ILE A 125 -7.58 -4.71 12.66
N ALA A 126 -7.95 -4.64 11.38
CA ALA A 126 -9.35 -4.80 10.97
C ALA A 126 -9.90 -6.18 11.35
N LEU A 127 -9.09 -7.23 11.21
CA LEU A 127 -9.46 -8.60 11.58
C LEU A 127 -9.63 -8.75 13.10
N LEU A 128 -8.74 -8.15 13.91
CA LEU A 128 -8.85 -8.10 15.36
C LEU A 128 -10.10 -7.35 15.82
N LEU A 129 -10.35 -6.16 15.23
CA LEU A 129 -11.55 -5.36 15.55
C LEU A 129 -12.83 -6.12 15.21
N TYR A 130 -12.82 -6.89 14.11
CA TYR A 130 -13.95 -7.74 13.73
C TYR A 130 -14.15 -8.91 14.69
N GLY A 131 -13.08 -9.61 15.10
CA GLY A 131 -13.16 -10.66 16.12
C GLY A 131 -13.69 -10.14 17.45
N MET A 132 -13.21 -8.97 17.89
CA MET A 132 -13.72 -8.29 19.08
C MET A 132 -15.21 -7.93 18.95
N TYR A 133 -15.64 -7.42 17.80
CA TYR A 133 -17.06 -7.13 17.55
C TYR A 133 -17.94 -8.38 17.67
N ILE A 134 -17.50 -9.52 17.14
CA ILE A 134 -18.22 -10.80 17.29
C ILE A 134 -18.28 -11.21 18.77
N CYS A 135 -17.17 -11.12 19.50
CA CYS A 135 -17.15 -11.44 20.93
C CYS A 135 -18.15 -10.60 21.73
N PHE A 136 -18.25 -9.30 21.43
CA PHE A 136 -19.18 -8.39 22.12
C PHE A 136 -20.63 -8.55 21.67
N SER A 137 -20.89 -8.77 20.38
CA SER A 137 -22.26 -8.88 19.86
C SER A 137 -22.96 -10.15 20.33
N VAL A 138 -22.20 -11.22 20.60
CA VAL A 138 -22.73 -12.49 21.10
C VAL A 138 -22.98 -12.47 22.62
N GLN A 139 -22.50 -11.45 23.34
CA GLN A 139 -22.67 -11.33 24.79
C GLN A 139 -24.04 -10.80 25.25
N LEU A 140 -25.03 -10.68 24.36
CA LEU A 140 -26.39 -10.28 24.73
C LEU A 140 -27.21 -11.47 25.31
N PRO A 141 -28.03 -11.24 26.36
CA PRO A 141 -28.41 -12.29 27.30
C PRO A 141 -29.74 -12.96 26.95
N HIS A 142 -29.77 -14.29 26.92
CA HIS A 142 -30.48 -15.11 27.92
C HIS A 142 -30.41 -16.62 27.57
N ILE A 143 -29.87 -17.40 28.51
CA ILE A 143 -30.20 -18.83 28.77
C ILE A 143 -29.69 -19.86 27.74
N THR A 144 -28.39 -20.18 27.81
CA THR A 144 -27.81 -21.55 27.95
C THR A 144 -26.27 -21.47 27.72
N LEU A 145 -25.62 -20.77 28.65
CA LEU A 145 -24.28 -20.19 28.51
C LEU A 145 -23.14 -21.16 28.13
N LYS A 146 -23.21 -22.46 28.47
CA LYS A 146 -22.04 -23.35 28.39
C LYS A 146 -21.83 -23.99 27.01
N LYS A 147 -22.88 -24.43 26.32
CA LYS A 147 -22.76 -25.01 24.97
C LYS A 147 -22.49 -23.95 23.90
N THR A 148 -22.94 -22.72 24.13
CA THR A 148 -22.75 -21.61 23.21
C THR A 148 -21.30 -21.14 23.22
N ILE A 149 -20.63 -21.09 24.37
CA ILE A 149 -19.22 -20.66 24.47
C ILE A 149 -18.30 -21.55 23.62
N ASP A 150 -18.40 -22.87 23.74
CA ASP A 150 -17.54 -23.78 22.95
C ASP A 150 -17.77 -23.64 21.43
N SER A 151 -19.03 -23.37 21.05
CA SER A 151 -19.42 -23.15 19.65
C SER A 151 -18.87 -21.83 19.10
N ILE A 152 -18.89 -20.77 19.93
CA ILE A 152 -18.40 -19.43 19.57
C ILE A 152 -16.88 -19.44 19.42
N VAL A 153 -16.17 -20.04 20.38
CA VAL A 153 -14.72 -20.15 20.35
C VAL A 153 -14.28 -20.94 19.11
N PHE A 154 -14.98 -22.03 18.78
CA PHE A 154 -14.74 -22.77 17.54
C PHE A 154 -14.98 -21.93 16.29
N PHE A 155 -16.06 -21.15 16.25
CA PHE A 155 -16.38 -20.28 15.11
C PHE A 155 -15.36 -19.14 14.94
N GLU A 156 -14.85 -18.60 16.04
CA GLU A 156 -13.80 -17.58 16.04
C GLU A 156 -12.50 -18.14 15.46
N TYR A 157 -12.02 -19.29 15.95
CA TYR A 157 -10.83 -19.95 15.40
C TYR A 157 -11.02 -20.38 13.94
N MET A 158 -12.21 -20.85 13.56
CA MET A 158 -12.54 -21.16 12.17
C MET A 158 -12.55 -19.91 11.30
N SER A 159 -13.13 -18.80 11.75
CA SER A 159 -13.14 -17.54 11.00
C SER A 159 -11.74 -16.98 10.81
N LEU A 160 -10.89 -17.08 11.83
CA LEU A 160 -9.48 -16.69 11.77
C LEU A 160 -8.70 -17.60 10.81
N GLY A 161 -8.92 -18.92 10.92
CA GLY A 161 -8.32 -19.93 10.05
C GLY A 161 -8.72 -19.75 8.59
N LEU A 162 -10.01 -19.58 8.31
CA LEU A 162 -10.54 -19.32 6.96
C LEU A 162 -10.05 -17.96 6.44
N GLY A 163 -10.02 -16.92 7.29
CA GLY A 163 -9.46 -15.62 6.94
C GLY A 163 -7.99 -15.71 6.50
N HIS A 164 -7.19 -16.56 7.14
CA HIS A 164 -5.81 -16.81 6.72
C HIS A 164 -5.73 -17.70 5.47
N ILE A 165 -6.49 -18.79 5.40
CA ILE A 165 -6.46 -19.73 4.27
C ILE A 165 -6.93 -19.07 2.98
N PHE A 166 -7.95 -18.21 3.03
CA PHE A 166 -8.49 -17.53 1.85
C PHE A 166 -7.92 -16.13 1.65
N GLY A 167 -7.61 -15.40 2.72
CA GLY A 167 -7.05 -14.05 2.63
C GLY A 167 -5.61 -14.04 2.16
N LEU A 168 -4.78 -15.01 2.56
CA LEU A 168 -3.37 -15.07 2.16
C LEU A 168 -3.21 -15.29 0.64
N PRO A 169 -3.90 -16.25 -0.01
CA PRO A 169 -3.84 -16.41 -1.47
C PRO A 169 -4.34 -15.18 -2.23
N VAL A 170 -5.44 -14.56 -1.78
CA VAL A 170 -5.97 -13.32 -2.39
C VAL A 170 -4.93 -12.21 -2.29
N LEU A 171 -4.27 -12.07 -1.14
CA LEU A 171 -3.23 -11.07 -0.95
C LEU A 171 -1.98 -11.34 -1.79
N ILE A 172 -1.52 -12.59 -1.86
CA ILE A 172 -0.41 -12.99 -2.74
C ILE A 172 -0.77 -12.67 -4.21
N PHE A 173 -2.00 -12.98 -4.62
CA PHE A 173 -2.49 -12.69 -5.95
C PHE A 173 -2.56 -11.18 -6.23
N MET A 174 -3.05 -10.37 -5.28
CA MET A 174 -3.04 -8.91 -5.39
C MET A 174 -1.61 -8.36 -5.48
N ILE A 175 -0.68 -8.84 -4.66
CA ILE A 175 0.74 -8.44 -4.73
C ILE A 175 1.32 -8.79 -6.10
N PHE A 176 1.01 -9.99 -6.62
CA PHE A 176 1.45 -10.43 -7.93
C PHE A 176 0.89 -9.54 -9.05
N ILE A 177 -0.42 -9.34 -9.09
CA ILE A 177 -1.11 -8.45 -10.04
C ILE A 177 -0.50 -7.05 -9.99
N ASN A 178 -0.34 -6.49 -8.79
CA ASN A 178 0.19 -5.14 -8.60
C ASN A 178 1.66 -5.04 -9.05
N THR A 179 2.45 -6.08 -8.85
CA THR A 179 3.84 -6.17 -9.34
C THR A 179 3.87 -6.24 -10.86
N CYS A 180 3.04 -7.09 -11.47
CA CYS A 180 2.90 -7.22 -12.92
C CYS A 180 2.40 -5.91 -13.56
N LEU A 181 1.38 -5.28 -12.99
CA LEU A 181 0.85 -4.00 -13.46
C LEU A 181 1.91 -2.90 -13.38
N LYS A 182 2.68 -2.86 -12.27
CA LYS A 182 3.79 -1.91 -12.12
C LYS A 182 4.85 -2.13 -13.21
N LYS A 183 5.24 -3.38 -13.44
CA LYS A 183 6.20 -3.74 -14.50
C LYS A 183 5.69 -3.36 -15.89
N PHE A 184 4.39 -3.57 -16.16
CA PHE A 184 3.76 -3.22 -17.43
C PHE A 184 3.63 -1.71 -17.62
N LEU A 185 3.07 -1.00 -16.65
CA LEU A 185 2.78 0.44 -16.74
C LEU A 185 4.04 1.31 -16.76
N TYR A 186 5.07 0.93 -16.00
CA TYR A 186 6.28 1.73 -15.86
C TYR A 186 7.45 1.20 -16.70
N GLY A 187 7.25 0.10 -17.41
CA GLY A 187 8.32 -0.66 -18.04
C GLY A 187 9.21 -1.30 -16.99
N GLU A 188 9.94 -2.34 -17.41
CA GLU A 188 11.05 -2.91 -16.66
C GLU A 188 12.13 -1.82 -16.54
N LEU A 189 12.01 -0.98 -15.50
CA LEU A 189 12.83 0.21 -15.32
C LEU A 189 14.28 -0.20 -15.05
N GLN A 190 15.03 -0.38 -16.13
CA GLN A 190 16.47 -0.15 -16.27
C GLN A 190 17.41 -0.92 -15.35
N THR A 191 17.02 -2.05 -14.73
CA THR A 191 18.00 -2.91 -14.03
C THR A 191 19.10 -3.46 -14.95
N THR A 192 18.94 -3.38 -16.26
CA THR A 192 19.95 -3.78 -17.26
C THR A 192 20.87 -2.65 -17.73
N GLN A 193 20.53 -1.36 -17.55
CA GLN A 193 21.42 -0.29 -18.06
C GLN A 193 22.69 -0.05 -17.22
N ASN A 194 22.75 -0.54 -15.98
CA ASN A 194 23.96 -0.44 -15.16
C ASN A 194 24.94 -1.63 -15.29
N LYS A 195 24.58 -2.72 -15.98
CA LYS A 195 25.53 -3.83 -16.20
C LYS A 195 26.51 -3.60 -17.37
N PHE A 196 26.29 -2.58 -18.20
CA PHE A 196 27.18 -2.28 -19.33
C PHE A 196 28.10 -1.07 -19.13
N ALA A 197 28.00 -0.35 -18.01
CA ALA A 197 28.86 0.82 -17.74
C ALA A 197 30.19 0.48 -17.02
N ILE A 198 30.43 -0.79 -16.64
CA ILE A 198 31.66 -1.23 -15.97
C ILE A 198 32.34 -2.31 -16.82
N LYS A 199 32.81 -1.91 -18.00
CA LYS A 199 33.85 -2.61 -18.77
C LYS A 199 34.56 -1.59 -19.67
N ARG A 200 35.25 -0.63 -19.05
CA ARG A 200 36.38 0.11 -19.64
C ARG A 200 37.37 0.42 -18.54
#